data_AF-A0A1V2PAL5-F1
#
_entry.id   AF-A0A1V2PAL5-F1
#
_cell.length_a   1.000
_cell.length_b   1.000
_cell.length_c   1.000
_cell.angle_alpha   90.00
_cell.angle_beta   90.00
_cell.angle_gamma   90.00
#
_symmetry.space_group_name_H-M   'P 1'
#
loop_
_entity.id
_entity.type
_entity.pdbx_description
1 polymer ?
#
loop_
_entity_poly.entity_id
_entity_poly.type
_entity_poly.pdbx_seq_one_letter_code
_entity_poly.pdbx_strand_id
1 'polypeptide(L)'
;MTDQGPHDNNTSADTEQSGEPRVVVRDRRRIDPETGQVKTVTEEVPVDEAGAPEGGRHAASEEHTDAAPPEVEAEIVPDIVSEEVSLKEQLEERTRDLQRLQAEYANYRKRVDRDRESVVTGAKAAVINELLAVLDDLERAAAHGDLTGAFKAVADKLTATLQRVGLEPFGHENEAFDPSVHEAVQHDTSPDVQGPTVTAVLRRGYRIGERTLRPALVAVTDHEPGAPAAKAQEWVEPAEEKADGDPADRN
;
A
#
# COMPACT_ATOMS: atom_id res chain seq x y z
N MET A 1 -69.22 -7.88 -42.38
CA MET A 1 -68.78 -6.77 -43.25
C MET A 1 -67.50 -6.22 -42.64
N THR A 2 -66.32 -6.44 -43.20
CA THR A 2 -65.92 -7.24 -44.39
C THR A 2 -64.46 -7.62 -44.11
N ASP A 3 -64.14 -8.89 -43.86
CA ASP A 3 -63.58 -9.80 -44.87
C ASP A 3 -62.43 -9.18 -45.70
N GLN A 4 -61.18 -9.56 -45.40
CA GLN A 4 -60.33 -10.23 -46.38
C GLN A 4 -59.22 -11.03 -45.68
N GLY A 5 -58.71 -12.06 -46.35
CA GLY A 5 -57.82 -13.08 -45.81
C GLY A 5 -56.30 -12.79 -45.92
N PRO A 6 -55.46 -13.82 -45.78
CA PRO A 6 -54.02 -13.67 -45.59
C PRO A 6 -53.24 -13.44 -46.89
N HIS A 7 -52.03 -12.88 -46.74
CA HIS A 7 -50.96 -13.05 -47.71
C HIS A 7 -49.92 -14.02 -47.15
N ASP A 8 -50.05 -15.29 -47.53
CA ASP A 8 -48.88 -16.16 -47.63
C ASP A 8 -47.96 -15.59 -48.73
N ASN A 9 -46.66 -15.52 -48.48
CA ASN A 9 -45.74 -16.09 -49.44
C ASN A 9 -44.43 -16.56 -48.81
N ASN A 10 -43.97 -17.73 -49.26
CA ASN A 10 -42.73 -18.34 -48.83
C ASN A 10 -41.59 -17.88 -49.74
N THR A 11 -40.63 -17.14 -49.21
CA THR A 11 -39.36 -16.87 -49.90
C THR A 11 -38.24 -17.64 -49.23
N SER A 12 -37.92 -18.81 -49.79
CA SER A 12 -36.67 -19.51 -49.48
C SER A 12 -35.48 -18.62 -49.84
N ALA A 13 -34.60 -18.39 -48.87
CA ALA A 13 -33.26 -17.90 -49.12
C ALA A 13 -32.31 -18.75 -48.28
N ASP A 14 -31.44 -19.52 -48.94
CA ASP A 14 -30.33 -20.17 -48.25
C ASP A 14 -29.46 -19.11 -47.58
N THR A 15 -29.15 -19.31 -46.31
CA THR A 15 -27.94 -18.75 -45.73
C THR A 15 -27.25 -19.87 -44.99
N GLU A 16 -26.24 -20.36 -45.69
CA GLU A 16 -25.32 -21.43 -45.37
C GLU A 16 -25.00 -21.51 -43.88
N GLN A 17 -25.12 -22.72 -43.32
CA GLN A 17 -24.80 -23.02 -41.94
C GLN A 17 -23.29 -22.87 -41.72
N SER A 18 -22.84 -21.65 -41.40
CA SER A 18 -21.44 -21.30 -41.24
C SER A 18 -20.79 -22.15 -40.14
N GLY A 19 -19.82 -22.97 -40.55
CA GLY A 19 -19.13 -23.91 -39.69
C GLY A 19 -18.14 -23.25 -38.74
N GLU A 20 -18.62 -22.56 -37.71
CA GLU A 20 -17.77 -22.12 -36.60
C GLU A 20 -17.13 -23.36 -35.92
N PRO A 21 -15.79 -23.44 -35.82
CA PRO A 21 -15.12 -24.60 -35.24
C PRO A 21 -15.36 -24.66 -33.73
N ARG A 22 -16.26 -25.54 -33.29
CA ARG A 22 -16.55 -25.78 -31.87
C ARG A 22 -15.27 -26.18 -31.12
N VAL A 23 -14.71 -25.25 -30.36
CA VAL A 23 -13.46 -25.45 -29.61
C VAL A 23 -13.70 -26.40 -28.43
N VAL A 24 -13.39 -27.68 -28.62
CA VAL A 24 -13.50 -28.71 -27.57
C VAL A 24 -12.31 -28.61 -26.61
N VAL A 25 -12.42 -27.73 -25.61
CA VAL A 25 -11.43 -27.60 -24.53
C VAL A 25 -11.46 -28.87 -23.66
N ARG A 26 -10.53 -29.79 -23.92
CA ARG A 26 -10.31 -30.98 -23.08
C ARG A 26 -9.43 -30.60 -21.89
N ASP A 27 -10.07 -30.21 -20.79
CA ASP A 27 -9.33 -29.98 -19.54
C ASP A 27 -8.67 -31.28 -19.06
N ARG A 28 -7.42 -31.17 -18.61
CA ARG A 28 -6.58 -32.26 -18.10
C ARG A 28 -6.08 -32.00 -16.68
N ARG A 29 -6.59 -30.96 -16.00
CA ARG A 29 -6.24 -30.67 -14.61
C ARG A 29 -6.56 -31.86 -13.71
N ARG A 30 -5.60 -32.22 -12.85
CA ARG A 30 -5.74 -33.25 -11.80
C ARG A 30 -6.59 -32.77 -10.61
N ILE A 31 -7.10 -31.54 -10.69
CA ILE A 31 -7.82 -30.81 -9.64
C ILE A 31 -9.06 -30.19 -10.28
N ASP A 32 -10.20 -30.36 -9.63
CA ASP A 32 -11.48 -29.81 -10.08
C ASP A 32 -11.55 -28.27 -9.89
N PRO A 33 -12.04 -27.50 -10.89
CA PRO A 33 -11.95 -26.04 -10.86
C PRO A 33 -12.99 -25.34 -9.97
N GLU A 34 -14.08 -26.00 -9.58
CA GLU A 34 -15.11 -25.41 -8.69
C GLU A 34 -14.97 -25.90 -7.24
N THR A 35 -14.49 -27.13 -7.04
CA THR A 35 -14.38 -27.76 -5.71
C THR A 35 -12.95 -27.85 -5.16
N GLY A 36 -11.92 -27.65 -6.01
CA GLY A 36 -10.52 -27.62 -5.60
C GLY A 36 -9.92 -28.96 -5.15
N GLN A 37 -10.66 -30.07 -5.29
CA GLN A 37 -10.21 -31.39 -4.82
C GLN A 37 -9.40 -32.13 -5.88
N VAL A 38 -8.41 -32.92 -5.43
CA VAL A 38 -7.53 -33.71 -6.30
C VAL A 38 -8.23 -34.99 -6.72
N LYS A 39 -8.31 -35.24 -8.03
CA LYS A 39 -8.93 -36.44 -8.58
C LYS A 39 -8.01 -37.65 -8.42
N THR A 40 -8.26 -38.46 -7.39
CA THR A 40 -7.61 -39.77 -7.21
C THR A 40 -8.16 -40.78 -8.22
N VAL A 41 -7.27 -41.60 -8.77
CA VAL A 41 -7.64 -42.80 -9.53
C VAL A 41 -7.55 -43.96 -8.53
N THR A 42 -8.65 -44.66 -8.31
CA THR A 42 -8.68 -45.85 -7.47
C THR A 42 -8.11 -47.03 -8.25
N GLU A 43 -7.04 -47.62 -7.74
CA GLU A 43 -6.58 -48.95 -8.10
C GLU A 43 -6.40 -49.70 -6.77
N GLU A 44 -7.13 -50.80 -6.58
CA GLU A 44 -7.36 -51.40 -5.27
C GLU A 44 -6.31 -52.47 -4.95
N VAL A 45 -5.71 -52.40 -3.76
CA VAL A 45 -4.89 -53.49 -3.20
C VAL A 45 -5.34 -53.75 -1.76
N PRO A 46 -6.14 -54.81 -1.50
CA PRO A 46 -6.41 -55.27 -0.15
C PRO A 46 -5.23 -56.09 0.40
N VAL A 47 -5.04 -56.06 1.72
CA VAL A 47 -4.06 -56.88 2.45
C VAL A 47 -4.78 -57.48 3.66
N ASP A 48 -4.70 -58.79 3.85
CA ASP A 48 -5.16 -59.48 5.06
C ASP A 48 -4.34 -60.77 5.30
N GLU A 49 -4.44 -61.37 6.49
CA GLU A 49 -3.39 -62.19 7.10
C GLU A 49 -3.51 -63.74 6.98
N ALA A 50 -2.36 -64.38 7.26
CA ALA A 50 -2.16 -65.69 7.91
C ALA A 50 -2.49 -67.02 7.18
N GLY A 51 -1.48 -67.92 7.13
CA GLY A 51 -1.66 -69.34 6.78
C GLY A 51 -0.35 -70.11 6.54
N ALA A 52 0.10 -70.89 7.53
CA ALA A 52 1.23 -71.86 7.46
C ALA A 52 0.76 -73.22 8.07
N PRO A 53 1.52 -74.36 8.00
CA PRO A 53 2.84 -74.66 7.43
C PRO A 53 2.71 -75.61 6.18
N GLU A 54 3.62 -76.47 5.67
CA GLU A 54 4.92 -77.11 6.04
C GLU A 54 5.85 -77.19 4.78
N GLY A 55 7.12 -77.61 4.83
CA GLY A 55 7.99 -78.04 5.95
C GLY A 55 9.20 -78.88 5.47
N GLY A 56 10.36 -78.75 6.15
CA GLY A 56 11.60 -79.50 5.88
C GLY A 56 12.47 -78.99 4.71
N ARG A 57 13.75 -79.38 4.57
CA ARG A 57 14.62 -80.19 5.45
C ARG A 57 16.11 -80.12 5.01
N HIS A 58 17.05 -79.82 5.94
CA HIS A 58 18.52 -79.95 5.79
C HIS A 58 19.23 -79.11 4.67
N ALA A 59 20.56 -79.10 4.53
CA ALA A 59 21.63 -78.67 5.46
C ALA A 59 23.03 -78.73 4.78
N ALA A 60 23.93 -77.80 5.14
CA ALA A 60 25.42 -77.85 5.00
C ALA A 60 26.11 -77.72 3.62
N SER A 61 27.33 -77.13 3.67
CA SER A 61 28.47 -77.18 2.72
C SER A 61 28.28 -76.47 1.34
N GLU A 62 29.13 -75.50 0.95
CA GLU A 62 30.53 -75.60 0.41
C GLU A 62 30.55 -76.17 -1.04
N GLU A 63 31.32 -75.67 -2.02
CA GLU A 63 32.39 -74.65 -2.03
C GLU A 63 32.57 -74.02 -3.44
N HIS A 64 33.48 -73.03 -3.55
CA HIS A 64 34.21 -72.53 -4.74
C HIS A 64 33.75 -72.89 -6.18
N THR A 65 33.51 -71.86 -7.00
CA THR A 65 34.09 -71.78 -8.37
C THR A 65 34.61 -70.38 -8.65
N ASP A 66 35.89 -70.28 -9.04
CA ASP A 66 36.53 -69.07 -9.56
C ASP A 66 36.04 -68.73 -10.98
N ALA A 67 35.72 -67.46 -11.23
CA ALA A 67 35.40 -66.92 -12.55
C ALA A 67 35.40 -65.38 -12.55
N ALA A 68 36.48 -64.77 -13.06
CA ALA A 68 36.53 -63.35 -13.42
C ALA A 68 37.06 -63.19 -14.86
N PRO A 69 36.78 -62.07 -15.58
CA PRO A 69 35.83 -60.99 -15.30
C PRO A 69 34.70 -60.92 -16.37
N PRO A 70 33.88 -59.86 -16.37
CA PRO A 70 33.95 -58.97 -17.53
C PRO A 70 34.21 -57.49 -17.15
N GLU A 71 35.10 -56.85 -17.90
CA GLU A 71 35.76 -55.58 -17.55
C GLU A 71 34.94 -54.31 -17.86
N VAL A 72 33.60 -54.39 -17.80
CA VAL A 72 32.67 -53.38 -18.35
C VAL A 72 32.08 -52.39 -17.34
N GLU A 73 32.21 -52.62 -16.04
CA GLU A 73 31.65 -51.72 -15.02
C GLU A 73 32.47 -50.44 -14.80
N ALA A 74 33.68 -50.35 -15.36
CA ALA A 74 34.59 -49.21 -15.16
C ALA A 74 34.30 -48.00 -16.06
N GLU A 75 33.77 -48.18 -17.28
CA GLU A 75 33.50 -47.07 -18.21
C GLU A 75 32.07 -46.51 -18.11
N ILE A 76 31.09 -47.33 -17.72
CA ILE A 76 29.67 -46.92 -17.67
C ILE A 76 29.36 -46.04 -16.44
N VAL A 77 29.99 -46.34 -15.30
CA VAL A 77 29.80 -45.60 -14.04
C VAL A 77 30.21 -44.11 -14.13
N PRO A 78 31.39 -43.71 -14.64
CA PRO A 78 31.75 -42.29 -14.73
C PRO A 78 30.83 -41.48 -15.64
N ASP A 79 30.30 -42.08 -16.71
CA ASP A 79 29.40 -41.41 -17.66
C ASP A 79 28.05 -41.09 -17.00
N ILE A 80 27.41 -42.10 -16.38
CA ILE A 80 26.17 -41.93 -15.60
C ILE A 80 26.34 -40.93 -14.45
N VAL A 81 27.48 -40.97 -13.75
CA VAL A 81 27.77 -39.99 -12.69
C VAL A 81 27.90 -38.56 -13.26
N SER A 82 28.42 -38.40 -14.49
CA SER A 82 28.49 -37.09 -15.15
C SER A 82 27.11 -36.58 -15.59
N GLU A 83 26.24 -37.44 -16.12
CA GLU A 83 24.84 -37.10 -16.43
C GLU A 83 24.08 -36.73 -15.16
N GLU A 84 24.22 -37.51 -14.08
CA GLU A 84 23.61 -37.20 -12.78
C GLU A 84 24.05 -35.85 -12.22
N VAL A 85 25.32 -35.48 -12.35
CA VAL A 85 25.82 -34.16 -11.93
C VAL A 85 25.23 -33.05 -12.80
N SER A 86 25.24 -33.20 -14.13
CA SER A 86 24.67 -32.18 -15.02
C SER A 86 23.17 -31.99 -14.80
N LEU A 87 22.41 -33.07 -14.55
CA LEU A 87 20.99 -33.00 -14.23
C LEU A 87 20.74 -32.30 -12.89
N LYS A 88 21.60 -32.50 -11.87
CA LYS A 88 21.52 -31.79 -10.59
C LYS A 88 21.84 -30.30 -10.76
N GLU A 89 22.88 -29.95 -11.50
CA GLU A 89 23.23 -28.55 -11.82
C GLU A 89 22.09 -27.83 -12.55
N GLN A 90 21.49 -28.47 -13.56
CA GLN A 90 20.33 -27.94 -14.27
C GLN A 90 19.10 -27.79 -13.36
N LEU A 91 18.84 -28.76 -12.48
CA LEU A 91 17.74 -28.69 -11.50
C LEU A 91 17.95 -27.51 -10.53
N GLU A 92 19.18 -27.32 -10.03
CA GLU A 92 19.52 -26.17 -9.19
C GLU A 92 19.41 -24.83 -9.94
N GLU A 93 19.89 -24.73 -11.18
CA GLU A 93 19.75 -23.53 -12.02
C GLU A 93 18.28 -23.16 -12.19
N ARG A 94 17.44 -24.12 -12.62
CA ARG A 94 16.00 -23.90 -12.77
C ARG A 94 15.32 -23.57 -11.44
N THR A 95 15.79 -24.12 -10.32
CA THR A 95 15.27 -23.79 -8.99
C THR A 95 15.63 -22.35 -8.59
N ARG A 96 16.87 -21.90 -8.85
CA ARG A 96 17.27 -20.49 -8.64
C ARG A 96 16.47 -19.53 -9.52
N ASP A 97 16.27 -19.87 -10.80
CA ASP A 97 15.44 -19.09 -11.73
C ASP A 97 13.99 -18.99 -11.25
N LEU A 98 13.37 -20.11 -10.83
CA LEU A 98 12.01 -20.13 -10.31
C LEU A 98 11.88 -19.32 -9.00
N GLN A 99 12.85 -19.42 -8.08
CA GLN A 99 12.89 -18.61 -6.87
C GLN A 99 13.03 -17.11 -7.18
N ARG A 100 13.87 -16.75 -8.16
CA ARG A 100 14.02 -15.36 -8.62
C ARG A 100 12.72 -14.83 -9.23
N LEU A 101 12.10 -15.58 -10.14
CA LEU A 101 10.82 -15.22 -10.76
C LEU A 101 9.68 -15.12 -9.74
N GLN A 102 9.66 -16.00 -8.72
CA GLN A 102 8.70 -15.93 -7.62
C GLN A 102 8.87 -14.66 -6.77
N ALA A 103 10.12 -14.26 -6.49
CA ALA A 103 10.43 -13.02 -5.78
C ALA A 103 10.10 -11.77 -6.63
N GLU A 104 10.42 -11.78 -7.92
CA GLU A 104 10.04 -10.74 -8.88
C GLU A 104 8.50 -10.59 -8.95
N TYR A 105 7.76 -11.69 -9.06
CA TYR A 105 6.30 -11.70 -9.08
C TYR A 105 5.69 -11.20 -7.76
N ALA A 106 6.22 -11.61 -6.62
CA ALA A 106 5.76 -11.13 -5.30
C ALA A 106 5.96 -9.62 -5.14
N ASN A 107 7.10 -9.09 -5.58
CA ASN A 107 7.41 -7.66 -5.60
C ASN A 107 6.53 -6.89 -6.61
N TYR A 108 6.31 -7.45 -7.80
CA TYR A 108 5.41 -6.90 -8.81
C TYR A 108 3.98 -6.78 -8.28
N ARG A 109 3.43 -7.84 -7.67
CA ARG A 109 2.09 -7.84 -7.07
C ARG A 109 1.98 -6.76 -5.99
N LYS A 110 2.93 -6.73 -5.04
CA LYS A 110 2.97 -5.71 -3.97
C LYS A 110 3.08 -4.27 -4.51
N ARG A 111 3.72 -4.07 -5.67
CA ARG A 111 3.74 -2.77 -6.36
C ARG A 111 2.37 -2.45 -6.96
N VAL A 112 1.83 -3.34 -7.80
CA VAL A 112 0.53 -3.15 -8.47
C VAL A 112 -0.61 -2.90 -7.49
N ASP A 113 -0.64 -3.57 -6.34
CA ASP A 113 -1.70 -3.37 -5.35
C ASP A 113 -1.59 -1.99 -4.65
N ARG A 114 -0.37 -1.49 -4.37
CA ARG A 114 -0.17 -0.10 -3.91
C ARG A 114 -0.50 0.91 -5.01
N ASP A 115 -0.16 0.64 -6.26
CA ASP A 115 -0.42 1.53 -7.38
C ASP A 115 -1.94 1.66 -7.60
N ARG A 116 -2.70 0.55 -7.48
CA ARG A 116 -4.18 0.53 -7.49
C ARG A 116 -4.77 1.38 -6.36
N GLU A 117 -4.29 1.20 -5.14
CA GLU A 117 -4.73 1.99 -3.98
C GLU A 117 -4.43 3.49 -4.18
N SER A 118 -3.25 3.82 -4.71
CA SER A 118 -2.85 5.18 -5.04
C SER A 118 -3.74 5.81 -6.12
N VAL A 119 -4.16 5.05 -7.13
CA VAL A 119 -5.11 5.48 -8.16
C VAL A 119 -6.51 5.71 -7.58
N VAL A 120 -7.01 4.82 -6.72
CA VAL A 120 -8.33 4.97 -6.07
C VAL A 120 -8.34 6.20 -5.15
N THR A 121 -7.31 6.36 -4.31
CA THR A 121 -7.17 7.52 -3.42
C THR A 121 -6.93 8.81 -4.21
N GLY A 122 -6.20 8.75 -5.33
CA GLY A 122 -6.05 9.88 -6.25
C GLY A 122 -7.36 10.31 -6.92
N ALA A 123 -8.20 9.35 -7.32
CA ALA A 123 -9.52 9.64 -7.89
C ALA A 123 -10.49 10.25 -6.85
N LYS A 124 -10.50 9.71 -5.62
CA LYS A 124 -11.22 10.33 -4.49
C LYS A 124 -10.73 11.76 -4.24
N ALA A 125 -9.40 11.94 -4.16
CA ALA A 125 -8.77 13.22 -3.90
C ALA A 125 -9.20 14.28 -4.93
N ALA A 126 -9.18 13.95 -6.23
CA ALA A 126 -9.59 14.87 -7.29
C ALA A 126 -11.05 15.36 -7.12
N VAL A 127 -12.01 14.44 -6.89
CA VAL A 127 -13.43 14.80 -6.69
C VAL A 127 -13.64 15.62 -5.42
N ILE A 128 -12.93 15.30 -4.33
CA ILE A 128 -13.04 16.04 -3.07
C ILE A 128 -12.43 17.44 -3.21
N ASN A 129 -11.37 17.62 -4.01
CA ASN A 129 -10.70 18.91 -4.18
C ASN A 129 -11.65 19.99 -4.74
N GLU A 130 -12.47 19.63 -5.74
CA GLU A 130 -13.52 20.50 -6.31
C GLU A 130 -14.62 20.83 -5.28
N LEU A 131 -14.87 19.95 -4.32
CA LEU A 131 -15.85 20.14 -3.25
C LEU A 131 -15.33 20.99 -2.07
N LEU A 132 -14.02 21.25 -1.98
CA LEU A 132 -13.46 22.04 -0.87
C LEU A 132 -14.02 23.47 -0.82
N ALA A 133 -14.31 24.09 -1.97
CA ALA A 133 -14.94 25.41 -2.00
C ALA A 133 -16.34 25.40 -1.37
N VAL A 134 -17.10 24.31 -1.55
CA VAL A 134 -18.42 24.12 -0.94
C VAL A 134 -18.30 23.90 0.58
N LEU A 135 -17.24 23.22 1.05
CA LEU A 135 -16.95 23.12 2.47
C LEU A 135 -16.56 24.50 3.07
N ASP A 136 -15.72 25.27 2.38
CA ASP A 136 -15.37 26.63 2.79
C ASP A 136 -16.60 27.56 2.89
N ASP A 137 -17.56 27.43 1.96
CA ASP A 137 -18.85 28.14 2.00
C ASP A 137 -19.72 27.71 3.20
N LEU A 138 -19.77 26.41 3.50
CA LEU A 138 -20.51 25.89 4.66
C LEU A 138 -19.89 26.30 6.00
N GLU A 139 -18.55 26.34 6.09
CA GLU A 139 -17.86 26.85 7.28
C GLU A 139 -18.05 28.35 7.46
N ARG A 140 -18.03 29.13 6.38
CA ARG A 140 -18.40 30.56 6.38
C ARG A 140 -19.85 30.79 6.81
N ALA A 141 -20.81 30.02 6.28
CA ALA A 141 -22.21 30.09 6.68
C ALA A 141 -22.43 29.66 8.15
N ALA A 142 -21.60 28.75 8.68
CA ALA A 142 -21.61 28.39 10.09
C ALA A 142 -21.08 29.54 10.98
N ALA A 143 -19.99 30.20 10.58
CA ALA A 143 -19.38 31.30 11.32
C ALA A 143 -20.29 32.55 11.39
N HIS A 144 -21.09 32.82 10.35
CA HIS A 144 -22.10 33.89 10.36
C HIS A 144 -23.43 33.52 11.02
N GLY A 145 -23.64 32.23 11.36
CA GLY A 145 -24.86 31.75 12.00
C GLY A 145 -26.02 31.46 11.03
N ASP A 146 -25.81 31.53 9.72
CA ASP A 146 -26.80 31.20 8.70
C ASP A 146 -27.07 29.68 8.62
N LEU A 147 -26.07 28.85 8.95
CA LEU A 147 -26.15 27.40 8.88
C LEU A 147 -27.03 26.82 10.01
N THR A 148 -28.34 26.85 9.82
CA THR A 148 -29.36 26.46 10.81
C THR A 148 -30.33 25.39 10.28
N GLY A 149 -31.08 24.78 11.22
CA GLY A 149 -32.20 23.89 10.91
C GLY A 149 -31.89 22.78 9.91
N ALA A 150 -32.72 22.66 8.87
CA ALA A 150 -32.56 21.65 7.82
C ALA A 150 -31.29 21.82 6.99
N PHE A 151 -30.81 23.06 6.78
CA PHE A 151 -29.59 23.31 6.01
C PHE A 151 -28.35 22.80 6.77
N LYS A 152 -28.30 23.03 8.08
CA LYS A 152 -27.27 22.42 8.95
C LYS A 152 -27.28 20.90 8.88
N ALA A 153 -28.45 20.26 8.97
CA ALA A 153 -28.56 18.80 8.90
C ALA A 153 -28.06 18.22 7.56
N VAL A 154 -28.15 18.97 6.45
CA VAL A 154 -27.56 18.59 5.15
C VAL A 154 -26.04 18.76 5.16
N ALA A 155 -25.52 19.86 5.71
CA ALA A 155 -24.08 20.11 5.83
C ALA A 155 -23.39 19.08 6.73
N ASP A 156 -23.92 18.82 7.93
CA ASP A 156 -23.42 17.81 8.86
C ASP A 156 -23.37 16.42 8.19
N LYS A 157 -24.41 16.08 7.41
CA LYS A 157 -24.49 14.81 6.65
C LYS A 157 -23.50 14.74 5.48
N LEU A 158 -23.20 15.85 4.81
CA LEU A 158 -22.19 15.94 3.75
C LEU A 158 -20.80 15.71 4.35
N THR A 159 -20.44 16.48 5.38
CA THR A 159 -19.16 16.38 6.10
C THR A 159 -18.93 14.96 6.64
N ALA A 160 -19.90 14.40 7.36
CA ALA A 160 -19.83 13.03 7.88
C ALA A 160 -19.79 11.95 6.78
N THR A 161 -20.15 12.28 5.53
CA THR A 161 -20.05 11.36 4.39
C THR A 161 -18.70 11.46 3.69
N LEU A 162 -18.13 12.65 3.56
CA LEU A 162 -16.77 12.83 3.07
C LEU A 162 -15.74 12.23 4.05
N GLN A 163 -15.93 12.41 5.36
CA GLN A 163 -15.13 11.76 6.40
C GLN A 163 -15.13 10.22 6.24
N ARG A 164 -16.30 9.61 5.99
CA ARG A 164 -16.43 8.17 5.74
C ARG A 164 -15.75 7.70 4.45
N VAL A 165 -15.52 8.59 3.48
CA VAL A 165 -14.75 8.30 2.25
C VAL A 165 -13.23 8.38 2.50
N GLY A 166 -12.81 9.04 3.59
CA GLY A 166 -11.43 9.20 4.04
C GLY A 166 -10.98 10.66 4.20
N LEU A 167 -11.87 11.65 4.13
CA LEU A 167 -11.51 13.06 4.28
C LEU A 167 -11.29 13.44 5.74
N GLU A 168 -10.08 13.86 6.08
CA GLU A 168 -9.72 14.34 7.41
C GLU A 168 -9.44 15.85 7.37
N PRO A 169 -10.18 16.68 8.14
CA PRO A 169 -9.79 18.06 8.39
C PRO A 169 -8.61 18.12 9.37
N PHE A 170 -7.79 19.16 9.26
CA PHE A 170 -6.73 19.49 10.22
C PHE A 170 -6.47 21.00 10.25
N GLY A 171 -5.63 21.45 11.18
CA GLY A 171 -5.42 22.86 11.47
C GLY A 171 -6.53 23.34 12.39
N HIS A 172 -6.34 23.11 13.68
CA HIS A 172 -7.21 23.53 14.77
C HIS A 172 -6.58 24.69 15.55
N GLU A 173 -7.41 25.53 16.17
CA GLU A 173 -6.94 26.57 17.07
C GLU A 173 -6.29 25.93 18.31
N ASN A 174 -5.13 26.47 18.72
CA ASN A 174 -4.24 25.94 19.75
C ASN A 174 -3.50 24.63 19.38
N GLU A 175 -3.49 24.25 18.09
CA GLU A 175 -2.62 23.19 17.57
C GLU A 175 -1.17 23.70 17.38
N ALA A 176 -0.18 22.82 17.48
CA ALA A 176 1.21 23.18 17.18
C ALA A 176 1.38 23.46 15.68
N PHE A 177 2.21 24.44 15.32
CA PHE A 177 2.44 24.76 13.91
C PHE A 177 3.44 23.79 13.25
N ASP A 178 2.94 22.95 12.33
CA ASP A 178 3.75 22.07 11.47
C ASP A 178 3.84 22.64 10.03
N PRO A 179 5.01 23.11 9.58
CA PRO A 179 5.21 23.64 8.22
C PRO A 179 4.94 22.66 7.07
N SER A 180 4.80 21.36 7.33
CA SER A 180 4.49 20.35 6.30
C SER A 180 3.00 20.31 5.92
N VAL A 181 2.13 20.85 6.78
CA VAL A 181 0.67 20.87 6.60
C VAL A 181 0.04 22.25 6.78
N HIS A 182 0.69 23.18 7.48
CA HIS A 182 0.15 24.51 7.77
C HIS A 182 0.85 25.61 6.94
N GLU A 183 0.05 26.51 6.36
CA GLU A 183 0.46 27.70 5.61
C GLU A 183 0.25 28.93 6.49
N ALA A 184 1.33 29.43 7.10
CA ALA A 184 1.31 30.63 7.93
C ALA A 184 1.10 31.88 7.06
N VAL A 185 -0.06 32.53 7.20
CA VAL A 185 -0.42 33.76 6.46
C VAL A 185 -0.39 35.02 7.33
N GLN A 186 -0.33 34.84 8.66
CA GLN A 186 -0.11 35.89 9.66
C GLN A 186 0.88 35.34 10.70
N HIS A 187 1.77 36.18 11.20
CA HIS A 187 2.76 35.84 12.22
C HIS A 187 2.84 36.95 13.26
N ASP A 188 2.61 36.58 14.51
CA ASP A 188 2.58 37.45 15.68
C ASP A 188 3.48 36.89 16.80
N THR A 189 3.73 37.66 17.86
CA THR A 189 4.45 37.20 19.05
C THR A 189 3.66 37.48 20.32
N SER A 190 3.64 36.53 21.26
CA SER A 190 3.05 36.71 22.59
C SER A 190 3.85 35.98 23.68
N PRO A 191 3.92 36.48 24.93
CA PRO A 191 4.42 35.72 26.07
C PRO A 191 3.54 34.52 26.46
N ASP A 192 2.28 34.45 26.01
CA ASP A 192 1.31 33.42 26.42
C ASP A 192 1.55 32.05 25.76
N VAL A 193 2.25 32.02 24.62
CA VAL A 193 2.60 30.79 23.89
C VAL A 193 4.06 30.41 24.13
N GLN A 194 4.36 29.11 24.08
CA GLN A 194 5.71 28.56 24.36
C GLN A 194 6.55 28.31 23.09
N GLY A 195 6.00 28.61 21.91
CA GLY A 195 6.60 28.37 20.60
C GLY A 195 5.53 28.44 19.48
N PRO A 196 5.86 28.05 18.24
CA PRO A 196 5.00 28.21 17.08
C PRO A 196 3.63 27.52 17.25
N THR A 197 2.58 28.32 17.49
CA THR A 197 1.23 27.84 17.83
C THR A 197 0.21 28.44 16.86
N VAL A 198 -0.71 27.62 16.35
CA VAL A 198 -1.84 28.07 15.53
C VAL A 198 -2.86 28.80 16.42
N THR A 199 -2.94 30.12 16.32
CA THR A 199 -3.83 30.94 17.17
C THR A 199 -5.14 31.30 16.49
N ALA A 200 -5.20 31.31 15.16
CA ALA A 200 -6.46 31.38 14.40
C ALA A 200 -6.38 30.56 13.11
N VAL A 201 -7.50 29.96 12.70
CA VAL A 201 -7.60 29.16 11.47
C VAL A 201 -8.43 29.93 10.45
N LEU A 202 -7.79 30.53 9.45
CA LEU A 202 -8.45 31.33 8.42
C LEU A 202 -9.14 30.46 7.36
N ARG A 203 -8.62 29.26 7.12
CA ARG A 203 -9.22 28.23 6.25
C ARG A 203 -8.67 26.85 6.61
N ARG A 204 -9.54 25.88 6.90
CA ARG A 204 -9.11 24.53 7.30
C ARG A 204 -8.32 23.80 6.22
N GLY A 205 -7.35 23.01 6.67
CA GLY A 205 -6.62 22.06 5.86
C GLY A 205 -7.37 20.75 5.73
N TYR A 206 -7.11 20.01 4.66
CA TYR A 206 -7.77 18.73 4.38
C TYR A 206 -6.80 17.73 3.78
N ARG A 207 -6.87 16.47 4.23
CA ARG A 207 -6.10 15.33 3.70
C ARG A 207 -6.99 14.11 3.46
N ILE A 208 -6.47 13.14 2.72
CA ILE A 208 -7.07 11.81 2.53
C ILE A 208 -6.00 10.73 2.66
N GLY A 209 -5.99 10.04 3.80
CA GLY A 209 -4.84 9.26 4.25
C GLY A 209 -3.56 10.10 4.25
N GLU A 210 -2.47 9.54 3.73
CA GLU A 210 -1.16 10.21 3.60
C GLU A 210 -1.12 11.40 2.62
N ARG A 211 -2.22 11.71 1.90
CA ARG A 211 -2.23 12.77 0.88
C ARG A 211 -2.95 14.03 1.36
N THR A 212 -2.20 15.07 1.68
CA THR A 212 -2.72 16.44 1.80
C THR A 212 -3.38 16.87 0.48
N LEU A 213 -4.61 17.40 0.56
CA LEU A 213 -5.31 18.02 -0.56
C LEU A 213 -5.01 19.52 -0.61
N ARG A 214 -5.04 20.17 0.56
CA ARG A 214 -4.81 21.60 0.75
C ARG A 214 -4.27 21.84 2.18
N PRO A 215 -3.23 22.68 2.36
CA PRO A 215 -2.78 23.08 3.70
C PRO A 215 -3.84 23.91 4.44
N ALA A 216 -3.74 23.98 5.76
CA ALA A 216 -4.54 24.91 6.57
C ALA A 216 -3.90 26.30 6.52
N LEU A 217 -4.69 27.34 6.22
CA LEU A 217 -4.20 28.73 6.30
C LEU A 217 -4.43 29.23 7.72
N VAL A 218 -3.35 29.61 8.39
CA VAL A 218 -3.33 29.88 9.82
C VAL A 218 -2.64 31.20 10.16
N ALA A 219 -3.10 31.83 11.22
CA ALA A 219 -2.29 32.76 11.99
C ALA A 219 -1.44 31.95 12.97
N VAL A 220 -0.15 32.22 13.01
CA VAL A 220 0.78 31.60 13.95
C VAL A 220 1.24 32.66 14.93
N THR A 221 1.19 32.34 16.22
CA THR A 221 1.85 33.17 17.24
C THR A 221 3.04 32.39 17.78
N ASP A 222 4.19 33.05 17.81
CA ASP A 222 5.42 32.56 18.41
C ASP A 222 5.60 33.12 19.83
N HIS A 223 6.46 32.48 20.63
CA HIS A 223 6.86 33.05 21.91
C HIS A 223 7.60 34.36 21.67
N GLU A 224 7.19 35.46 22.32
CA GLU A 224 7.95 36.71 22.27
C GLU A 224 9.34 36.49 22.89
N PRO A 225 10.44 36.52 22.11
CA PRO A 225 11.76 36.30 22.65
C PRO A 225 12.19 37.58 23.38
N GLY A 226 11.91 37.63 24.68
CA GLY A 226 12.11 38.80 25.53
C GLY A 226 13.42 39.51 25.21
N ALA A 227 13.31 40.80 24.86
CA ALA A 227 14.36 41.58 24.19
C ALA A 227 15.75 41.32 24.79
N PRO A 228 16.78 41.07 23.97
CA PRO A 228 18.04 40.45 24.40
C PRO A 228 18.62 41.24 25.56
N ALA A 229 18.65 40.61 26.74
CA ALA A 229 18.97 41.25 28.02
C ALA A 229 20.27 42.04 27.89
N ALA A 230 20.14 43.36 27.77
CA ALA A 230 21.26 44.25 27.51
C ALA A 230 22.25 44.06 28.65
N LYS A 231 23.43 43.53 28.34
CA LYS A 231 24.44 43.24 29.36
C LYS A 231 24.74 44.54 30.08
N ALA A 232 24.44 44.58 31.38
CA ALA A 232 24.91 45.61 32.29
C ALA A 232 26.42 45.43 32.49
N GLN A 233 27.19 45.69 31.43
CA GLN A 233 28.59 46.03 31.55
C GLN A 233 28.62 47.46 32.06
N GLU A 234 28.84 47.61 33.35
CA GLU A 234 29.10 48.90 33.99
C GLU A 234 30.35 49.52 33.36
N TRP A 235 30.13 50.40 32.38
CA TRP A 235 31.16 51.32 31.91
C TRP A 235 31.39 52.37 33.00
N VAL A 236 32.22 52.01 33.97
CA VAL A 236 32.72 52.97 34.97
C VAL A 236 33.67 53.93 34.25
N GLU A 237 33.20 55.14 34.00
CA GLU A 237 34.01 56.20 33.39
C GLU A 237 35.19 56.55 34.32
N PRO A 238 36.44 56.55 33.83
CA PRO A 238 37.55 57.17 34.55
C PRO A 238 37.38 58.69 34.44
N ALA A 239 37.17 59.37 35.57
CA ALA A 239 36.94 60.81 35.58
C ALA A 239 38.15 61.60 35.04
N GLU A 240 37.96 62.34 33.94
CA GLU A 240 38.94 63.34 33.49
C GLU A 240 38.87 64.58 34.39
N GLU A 241 39.68 64.62 35.44
CA GLU A 241 39.89 65.84 36.23
C GLU A 241 40.76 66.85 35.43
N LYS A 242 40.15 67.93 34.95
CA LYS A 242 40.85 69.10 34.40
C LYS A 242 40.29 70.41 34.94
N ALA A 243 40.98 70.88 35.99
CA ALA A 243 41.58 72.21 36.11
C ALA A 243 40.72 73.50 36.00
N ASP A 244 41.20 74.50 36.75
CA ASP A 244 40.87 75.93 36.69
C ASP A 244 39.43 76.35 37.08
N GLY A 245 39.22 77.32 37.97
CA GLY A 245 40.18 78.11 38.76
C GLY A 245 39.51 79.30 39.46
N ASP A 246 40.31 80.32 39.80
CA ASP A 246 39.90 81.65 40.30
C ASP A 246 39.32 81.72 41.75
N PRO A 247 39.26 82.90 42.41
CA PRO A 247 40.00 83.06 43.66
C PRO A 247 39.21 83.71 44.82
N ALA A 248 39.78 83.66 46.04
CA ALA A 248 39.30 84.47 47.15
C ALA A 248 40.42 84.84 48.14
N ASP A 249 40.69 86.15 48.27
CA ASP A 249 41.36 86.71 49.44
C ASP A 249 40.60 86.38 50.72
N ARG A 250 41.33 85.93 51.77
CA ARG A 250 41.10 86.41 53.15
C ARG A 250 42.20 86.01 54.14
N ASN A 251 42.77 87.05 54.75
CA ASN A 251 43.46 87.10 56.05
C ASN A 251 44.88 86.50 56.11
#